data_AF-A0A433T964-F1
#
_entry.id   AF-A0A433T964-F1
#
_cell.length_a   1.000
_cell.length_b   1.000
_cell.length_c   1.000
_cell.angle_alpha   90.00
_cell.angle_beta   90.00
_cell.angle_gamma   90.00
#
_symmetry.space_group_name_H-M   'P 1'
#
loop_
_entity.id
_entity.type
_entity.pdbx_description
1 polymer ?
#
loop_
_entity_poly.entity_id
_entity_poly.type
_entity_poly.pdbx_seq_one_letter_code
_entity_poly.pdbx_strand_id
1 'polypeptide(L)'
;RVTIVSKKFAEEADQTEKWYGTKYKVEKFTQAQIRKWSNCCLHKNLRLPDKNEFIPTNFDLLPKDTEALSLPDIVKNSEFCRLWHKQDDKFLKPKACVNIDFM
;
A
#
# COMPACT_ATOMS: atom_id res chain seq x y z
N ARG A 1 -16.58 13.59 10.51
CA ARG A 1 -16.96 14.20 9.22
C ARG A 1 -17.00 13.09 8.18
N VAL A 2 -18.03 13.01 7.35
CA VAL A 2 -18.12 12.04 6.25
C VAL A 2 -18.15 12.85 4.95
N THR A 3 -17.41 12.40 3.95
CA THR A 3 -17.42 12.97 2.59
C THR A 3 -17.80 11.86 1.62
N ILE A 4 -18.79 12.12 0.78
CA ILE A 4 -19.26 11.19 -0.23
C ILE A 4 -18.96 11.80 -1.60
N VAL A 5 -18.26 11.06 -2.46
CA VAL A 5 -17.91 11.50 -3.81
C VAL A 5 -18.57 10.56 -4.81
N SER A 6 -19.50 11.09 -5.60
CA SER A 6 -20.16 10.34 -6.67
C SER A 6 -20.77 11.27 -7.69
N LYS A 7 -20.75 10.87 -8.97
CA LYS A 7 -21.41 11.61 -10.06
C LYS A 7 -22.93 11.70 -9.87
N LYS A 8 -23.55 10.80 -9.09
CA LYS A 8 -25.00 10.79 -8.83
C LYS A 8 -25.49 12.05 -8.11
N PHE A 9 -24.63 12.72 -7.36
CA PHE A 9 -24.98 13.93 -6.60
C PHE A 9 -24.77 15.23 -7.40
N ALA A 10 -24.49 15.15 -8.70
CA ALA A 10 -24.21 16.33 -9.52
C ALA A 10 -25.37 17.33 -9.54
N GLU A 11 -26.62 16.84 -9.51
CA GLU A 11 -27.83 17.68 -9.48
C GLU A 11 -28.17 18.19 -8.08
N GLU A 12 -27.68 17.52 -7.02
CA GLU A 12 -27.98 17.86 -5.63
C GLU A 12 -26.96 18.84 -5.03
N ALA A 13 -25.85 19.10 -5.71
CA ALA A 13 -24.78 19.98 -5.26
C ALA A 13 -25.18 21.45 -5.39
N ASP A 14 -25.42 22.09 -4.25
CA ASP A 14 -25.92 23.47 -4.15
C ASP A 14 -24.82 24.53 -3.93
N GLN A 15 -23.60 24.09 -3.65
CA GLN A 15 -22.44 24.96 -3.39
C GLN A 15 -21.33 24.71 -4.40
N THR A 16 -20.51 25.73 -4.60
CA THR A 16 -19.34 25.68 -5.49
C THR A 16 -18.15 26.26 -4.76
N GLU A 17 -17.08 25.47 -4.66
CA GLU A 17 -15.81 25.91 -4.06
C GLU A 17 -15.16 26.99 -4.93
N LYS A 18 -14.59 28.01 -4.29
CA LYS A 18 -14.15 29.27 -4.91
C LYS A 18 -13.08 29.09 -5.99
N TRP A 19 -12.09 28.23 -5.76
CA TRP A 19 -10.87 28.21 -6.57
C TRP A 19 -10.94 27.19 -7.72
N TYR A 20 -11.47 26.01 -7.45
CA TYR A 20 -11.52 24.90 -8.41
C TYR A 20 -12.92 24.70 -9.01
N GLY A 21 -13.92 25.43 -8.54
CA GLY A 21 -15.29 25.28 -9.01
C GLY A 21 -15.91 23.93 -8.63
N THR A 22 -15.39 23.27 -7.60
CA THR A 22 -15.89 21.96 -7.16
C THR A 22 -17.31 22.11 -6.66
N LYS A 23 -18.26 21.44 -7.29
CA LYS A 23 -19.66 21.38 -6.83
C LYS A 23 -19.77 20.42 -5.65
N TYR A 24 -20.37 20.88 -4.54
CA TYR A 24 -20.59 20.07 -3.35
C TYR A 24 -21.88 20.46 -2.63
N LYS A 25 -22.27 19.65 -1.64
CA LYS A 25 -23.36 19.92 -0.70
C LYS A 25 -22.87 19.61 0.72
N VAL A 26 -23.33 20.37 1.70
CA VAL A 26 -23.04 20.10 3.12
C VAL A 26 -24.33 19.93 3.89
N GLU A 27 -24.48 18.78 4.52
CA GLU A 27 -25.64 18.47 5.34
C GLU A 27 -25.20 18.08 6.75
N LYS A 28 -26.01 18.48 7.74
CA LYS A 28 -25.81 18.05 9.12
C LYS A 28 -26.38 16.64 9.29
N PHE A 29 -25.69 15.80 10.04
CA PHE A 29 -26.26 14.51 10.42
C PHE A 29 -27.50 14.71 11.29
N THR A 30 -28.50 13.88 11.05
CA THR A 30 -29.70 13.84 11.89
C THR A 30 -29.37 13.24 13.25
N GLN A 31 -30.14 13.62 14.29
CA GLN A 31 -29.95 13.05 15.63
C GLN A 31 -30.15 11.53 15.66
N ALA A 32 -31.05 11.00 14.81
CA ALA A 32 -31.30 9.57 14.69
C ALA A 32 -30.07 8.82 14.15
N GLN A 33 -29.41 9.35 13.13
CA GLN A 33 -28.16 8.79 12.60
C GLN A 33 -27.06 8.77 13.67
N ILE A 34 -26.86 9.90 14.38
CA ILE A 34 -25.86 10.00 15.44
C ILE A 34 -26.15 8.96 16.54
N ARG A 35 -27.40 8.88 17.04
CA ARG A 35 -27.78 7.89 18.05
C ARG A 35 -27.55 6.45 17.58
N LYS A 36 -27.87 6.14 16.32
CA LYS A 36 -27.63 4.81 15.74
C LYS A 36 -26.14 4.45 15.74
N TRP A 37 -25.26 5.38 15.37
CA TRP A 37 -23.82 5.15 15.33
C TRP A 37 -23.17 5.10 16.71
N SER A 38 -23.69 5.87 17.67
CA SER A 38 -23.20 5.87 19.05
C SER A 38 -23.55 4.58 19.81
N ASN A 39 -24.64 3.91 19.44
CA ASN A 39 -25.12 2.69 20.11
C ASN A 39 -24.76 1.40 19.36
N CYS A 40 -23.65 1.38 18.60
CA CYS A 40 -23.24 0.19 17.87
C CYS A 40 -22.69 -0.89 18.82
N CYS A 41 -23.02 -2.16 18.54
CA CYS A 41 -22.52 -3.29 19.31
C CYS A 41 -21.19 -3.82 18.74
N LEU A 42 -20.49 -4.63 19.54
CA LEU A 42 -19.29 -5.33 19.11
C LEU A 42 -19.60 -6.26 17.93
N HIS A 43 -18.87 -6.08 16.84
CA HIS A 43 -19.00 -6.91 15.66
C HIS A 43 -18.00 -8.07 15.71
N LYS A 44 -18.47 -9.31 15.64
CA LYS A 44 -17.65 -10.52 15.83
C LYS A 44 -16.47 -10.67 14.85
N ASN A 45 -16.57 -10.05 13.67
CA ASN A 45 -15.51 -10.08 12.66
C ASN A 45 -14.44 -9.00 12.85
N LEU A 46 -14.64 -8.04 13.77
CA LEU A 46 -13.66 -7.01 14.09
C LEU A 46 -12.82 -7.50 15.26
N ARG A 47 -11.55 -7.81 14.98
CA ARG A 47 -10.56 -8.20 15.97
C ARG A 47 -9.33 -7.33 15.81
N LEU A 48 -8.55 -7.20 16.90
CA LEU A 48 -7.23 -6.60 16.79
C LEU A 48 -6.37 -7.46 15.86
N PRO A 49 -5.48 -6.84 15.08
CA PRO A 49 -4.52 -7.60 14.29
C PRO A 49 -3.63 -8.41 15.25
N ASP A 50 -3.23 -9.59 14.79
CA ASP A 50 -2.18 -10.35 15.45
C ASP A 50 -0.85 -9.57 15.39
N LYS A 51 0.12 -10.01 16.19
CA LYS A 51 1.47 -9.43 16.15
C LYS A 51 2.02 -9.47 14.71
N ASN A 52 2.61 -8.36 14.27
CA ASN A 52 3.22 -8.30 12.94
C ASN A 52 4.54 -9.09 12.93
N GLU A 53 4.50 -10.32 12.42
CA GLU A 53 5.66 -11.21 12.29
C GLU A 53 6.64 -10.78 11.17
N PHE A 54 6.31 -9.78 10.37
CA PHE A 54 7.15 -9.27 9.28
C PHE A 54 8.00 -8.04 9.66
N ILE A 55 8.04 -7.65 10.93
CA ILE A 55 8.97 -6.59 11.37
C ILE A 55 10.40 -7.12 11.24
N PRO A 56 11.26 -6.51 10.39
CA PRO A 56 12.63 -6.99 10.20
C PRO A 56 13.44 -6.77 11.48
N THR A 57 14.23 -7.77 11.86
CA THR A 57 15.09 -7.74 13.06
C THR A 57 16.58 -7.85 12.71
N ASN A 58 16.91 -8.44 11.56
CA ASN A 58 18.28 -8.54 11.05
C ASN A 58 18.53 -7.46 10.00
N PHE A 59 19.57 -6.66 10.22
CA PHE A 59 20.01 -5.58 9.33
C PHE A 59 21.47 -5.74 8.90
N ASP A 60 22.07 -6.90 9.18
CA ASP A 60 23.45 -7.20 8.82
C ASP A 60 23.62 -7.20 7.30
N LEU A 61 24.72 -6.64 6.83
CA LEU A 61 25.09 -6.69 5.43
C LEU A 61 25.91 -7.94 5.18
N LEU A 62 25.53 -8.71 4.18
CA LEU A 62 26.32 -9.86 3.74
C LEU A 62 27.67 -9.38 3.17
N PRO A 63 28.77 -10.10 3.42
CA PRO A 63 30.06 -9.81 2.80
C PRO A 63 29.95 -9.77 1.28
N LYS A 64 30.72 -8.91 0.62
CA LYS A 64 30.79 -8.86 -0.84
C LYS A 64 31.42 -10.15 -1.37
N ASP A 65 30.84 -10.71 -2.42
CA ASP A 65 31.44 -11.80 -3.16
C ASP A 65 32.79 -11.37 -3.78
N THR A 66 33.75 -12.27 -3.80
CA THR A 66 35.10 -12.03 -4.37
C THR A 66 35.06 -11.76 -5.87
N GLU A 67 34.00 -12.18 -6.56
CA GLU A 67 33.76 -12.00 -8.00
C GLU A 67 32.59 -11.04 -8.26
N ALA A 68 32.47 -9.96 -7.49
CA ALA A 68 31.37 -9.00 -7.64
C ALA A 68 31.38 -8.35 -9.05
N LEU A 69 30.43 -8.77 -9.89
CA LEU A 69 30.24 -8.24 -11.25
C LEU A 69 29.56 -6.86 -11.22
N SER A 70 29.93 -6.00 -12.17
CA SER A 70 29.35 -4.65 -12.28
C SER A 70 27.89 -4.67 -12.77
N LEU A 71 27.51 -5.71 -13.50
CA LEU A 71 26.20 -5.95 -14.10
C LEU A 71 25.61 -7.29 -13.62
N PRO A 72 24.27 -7.47 -13.66
CA PRO A 72 23.66 -8.75 -13.37
C PRO A 72 24.12 -9.85 -14.32
N ASP A 73 24.25 -11.07 -13.78
CA ASP A 73 24.65 -12.25 -14.53
C ASP A 73 23.64 -13.38 -14.42
N ILE A 74 23.62 -14.27 -15.41
CA ILE A 74 22.71 -15.43 -15.44
C ILE A 74 23.29 -16.55 -14.58
N VAL A 75 22.78 -16.68 -13.36
CA VAL A 75 23.18 -17.76 -12.44
C VAL A 75 22.39 -19.05 -12.64
N LYS A 76 21.27 -19.00 -13.36
CA LYS A 76 20.51 -20.19 -13.78
C LYS A 76 19.80 -19.96 -15.10
N ASN A 77 19.95 -20.90 -16.03
CA ASN A 77 19.25 -20.91 -17.31
C ASN A 77 18.74 -22.34 -17.59
N SER A 78 17.42 -22.50 -17.60
CA SER A 78 16.75 -23.78 -17.82
C SER A 78 15.47 -23.57 -18.62
N GLU A 79 14.84 -24.65 -19.09
CA GLU A 79 13.55 -24.58 -19.81
C GLU A 79 12.44 -23.91 -18.98
N PHE A 80 12.54 -23.97 -17.64
CA PHE A 80 11.53 -23.41 -16.74
C PHE A 80 11.80 -21.98 -16.29
N CYS A 81 13.07 -21.55 -16.27
CA CYS A 81 13.42 -20.22 -15.77
C CYS A 81 14.79 -19.73 -16.23
N ARG A 82 14.90 -18.41 -16.32
CA ARG A 82 16.15 -17.67 -16.44
C ARG A 82 16.29 -16.73 -15.23
N LEU A 83 17.29 -16.95 -14.39
CA LEU A 83 17.55 -16.16 -13.20
C LEU A 83 18.78 -15.27 -13.41
N TRP A 84 18.55 -13.97 -13.33
CA TRP A 84 19.60 -12.95 -13.28
C TRP A 84 19.83 -12.55 -11.82
N HIS A 85 21.09 -12.50 -11.39
CA HIS A 85 21.47 -12.12 -10.04
C HIS A 85 22.59 -11.07 -10.04
N LYS A 86 22.50 -10.13 -9.10
CA LYS A 86 23.57 -9.19 -8.78
C LYS A 86 23.49 -8.84 -7.28
N GLN A 87 24.58 -9.07 -6.54
CA GLN A 87 24.70 -8.55 -5.17
C GLN A 87 24.86 -7.02 -5.20
N ASP A 88 24.21 -6.31 -4.26
CA ASP A 88 24.37 -4.86 -4.17
C ASP A 88 25.78 -4.49 -3.72
N ASP A 89 26.47 -3.75 -4.59
CA ASP A 89 27.83 -3.26 -4.38
C ASP A 89 27.88 -1.75 -4.05
N LYS A 90 26.74 -1.05 -4.15
CA LYS A 90 26.65 0.43 -4.13
C LYS A 90 25.88 0.98 -2.93
N PHE A 91 24.67 0.51 -2.68
CA PHE A 91 23.78 1.17 -1.71
C PHE A 91 23.98 0.64 -0.29
N LEU A 92 24.41 -0.62 -0.16
CA LEU A 92 24.76 -1.28 1.10
C LEU A 92 23.64 -1.16 2.13
N LYS A 93 22.42 -1.50 1.70
CA LYS A 93 21.22 -1.51 2.55
C LYS A 93 20.77 -2.95 2.77
N PRO A 94 20.18 -3.30 3.93
CA PRO A 94 19.57 -4.61 4.18
C PRO A 94 18.24 -4.73 3.42
N LYS A 95 18.32 -4.66 2.09
CA LYS A 95 17.21 -4.66 1.16
C LYS A 95 17.63 -5.38 -0.11
N ALA A 96 16.68 -6.07 -0.73
CA ALA A 96 16.84 -6.68 -2.04
C ALA A 96 15.63 -6.36 -2.92
N CYS A 97 15.84 -6.35 -4.23
CA CYS A 97 14.76 -6.22 -5.22
C CYS A 97 14.62 -7.55 -5.95
N VAL A 98 13.43 -8.14 -5.91
CA VAL A 98 13.12 -9.39 -6.60
C VAL A 98 12.08 -9.07 -7.68
N ASN A 99 12.43 -9.31 -8.94
CA ASN A 99 11.53 -9.14 -10.08
C ASN A 99 11.29 -10.52 -10.71
N ILE A 100 10.03 -10.85 -10.96
CA ILE A 100 9.61 -12.12 -11.54
C ILE A 100 8.69 -11.80 -12.71
N ASP A 101 9.03 -12.32 -13.88
CA ASP A 101 8.23 -12.22 -15.09
C ASP A 101 7.82 -13.63 -15.54
N PHE A 102 6.54 -13.79 -15.86
CA PHE A 102 5.96 -15.04 -16.34
C PHE A 102 5.57 -14.83 -17.81
N MET A 103 6.41 -15.35 -18.70
CA MET A 103 6.13 -15.40 -20.14
C MET A 103 5.29 -16.63 -20.50
#